data_AF-X0I0A8-F1
#
_entry.id   AF-X0I0A8-F1
#
_cell.length_a   1.000
_cell.length_b   1.000
_cell.length_c   1.000
_cell.angle_alpha   90.00
_cell.angle_beta   90.00
_cell.angle_gamma   90.00
#
_symmetry.space_group_name_H-M   'P 1'
#
loop_
_entity.id
_entity.type
_entity.pdbx_description
1 polymer ?
#
loop_
_entity_poly.entity_id
_entity_poly.type
_entity_poly.pdbx_seq_one_letter_code
_entity_poly.pdbx_strand_id
1 'polypeptide(L)'
;MDGSEYCGPDTTNAAVLSVELVVEPEYNGLSMEFILATRKNFVNPDPIGIYLDGVQYAVDTSGHRMTAKSEYLASPIGITEPNNPSRSTQYDRSSPPLIMGLPAAPGAHTMIFAICDANNGLLDTGLMVKAGGCVDCDKGIKINYATTTTTVGPTPFVRTIQASGTISGTGRYD
;
A
#
# COMPACT_ATOMS: atom_id res chain seq x y z
N MET A 1 15.58 -13.37 10.14
CA MET A 1 14.81 -14.01 9.06
C MET A 1 15.61 -13.87 7.79
N ASP A 2 15.68 -14.92 6.98
CA ASP A 2 16.20 -14.81 5.62
C ASP A 2 15.13 -14.14 4.75
N GLY A 3 15.46 -13.04 4.08
CA GLY A 3 14.53 -12.32 3.23
C GLY A 3 14.10 -13.11 2.00
N SER A 4 14.85 -14.16 1.62
CA SER A 4 14.60 -14.98 0.44
C SER A 4 13.21 -15.66 0.45
N GLU A 5 12.69 -16.01 1.63
CA GLU A 5 11.35 -16.61 1.79
C GLU A 5 10.24 -15.66 1.29
N TYR A 6 10.35 -14.38 1.62
CA TYR A 6 9.32 -13.38 1.33
C TYR A 6 9.60 -12.58 0.06
N CYS A 7 10.87 -12.50 -0.35
CA CYS A 7 11.33 -11.69 -1.47
C CYS A 7 11.80 -12.50 -2.68
N GLY A 8 11.92 -13.81 -2.54
CA GLY A 8 12.48 -14.68 -3.56
C GLY A 8 14.01 -14.78 -3.50
N PRO A 9 14.60 -15.75 -4.21
CA PRO A 9 15.99 -16.13 -4.08
C PRO A 9 17.00 -15.07 -4.53
N ASP A 10 16.59 -14.12 -5.39
CA ASP A 10 17.49 -13.14 -6.02
C ASP A 10 17.41 -11.74 -5.38
N THR A 11 17.05 -11.67 -4.08
CA THR A 11 17.04 -10.40 -3.35
C THR A 11 18.41 -10.10 -2.74
N THR A 12 18.93 -8.89 -2.93
CA THR A 12 20.30 -8.57 -2.47
C THR A 12 20.32 -7.89 -1.10
N ASN A 13 19.30 -7.09 -0.77
CA ASN A 13 19.19 -6.35 0.50
C ASN A 13 17.71 -6.21 0.94
N ALA A 14 17.00 -7.32 1.11
CA ALA A 14 15.63 -7.26 1.59
C ALA A 14 15.56 -6.78 3.05
N ALA A 15 14.59 -5.91 3.35
CA ALA A 15 14.18 -5.60 4.71
C ALA A 15 12.91 -6.41 5.04
N VAL A 16 12.96 -7.21 6.11
CA VAL A 16 11.82 -7.99 6.60
C VAL A 16 11.56 -7.67 8.06
N LEU A 17 10.33 -7.26 8.36
CA LEU A 17 9.83 -7.00 9.70
C LEU A 17 8.73 -8.01 10.04
N SER A 18 8.90 -8.73 11.15
CA SER A 18 7.87 -9.60 11.72
C SER A 18 7.23 -8.91 12.92
N VAL A 19 5.91 -8.92 12.96
CA VAL A 19 5.11 -8.33 14.02
C VAL A 19 4.15 -9.39 14.52
N GLU A 20 4.27 -9.73 15.80
CA GLU A 20 3.28 -10.52 16.51
C GLU A 20 2.17 -9.58 17.02
N LEU A 21 0.93 -9.93 16.76
CA LEU A 21 -0.23 -9.14 17.18
C LEU A 21 -1.37 -10.02 17.67
N VAL A 22 -2.32 -9.39 18.35
CA VAL A 22 -3.57 -10.03 18.79
C VAL A 22 -4.74 -9.29 18.17
N VAL A 23 -5.65 -10.03 17.56
CA VAL A 23 -6.95 -9.53 17.11
C VAL A 23 -7.93 -9.72 18.26
N GLU A 24 -8.44 -8.62 18.80
CA GLU A 24 -9.38 -8.64 19.94
C GLU A 24 -10.76 -9.20 19.53
N PRO A 25 -11.55 -9.75 20.47
CA PRO A 25 -12.81 -10.45 20.19
C PRO A 25 -13.87 -9.64 19.43
N GLU A 26 -13.83 -8.32 19.51
CA GLU A 26 -14.75 -7.42 18.81
C GLU A 26 -14.41 -7.22 17.32
N TYR A 27 -13.25 -7.67 16.86
CA TYR A 27 -12.78 -7.53 15.48
C TYR A 27 -12.80 -8.87 14.74
N ASN A 28 -12.91 -8.82 13.41
CA ASN A 28 -12.78 -9.98 12.53
C ASN A 28 -11.62 -9.84 11.52
N GLY A 29 -10.65 -8.99 11.87
CA GLY A 29 -9.41 -8.81 11.12
C GLY A 29 -8.72 -7.49 11.39
N LEU A 30 -7.84 -7.11 10.46
CA LEU A 30 -7.00 -5.91 10.52
C LEU A 30 -7.29 -4.96 9.36
N SER A 31 -7.48 -3.68 9.64
CA SER A 31 -7.41 -2.60 8.65
C SER A 31 -5.96 -2.17 8.50
N MET A 32 -5.46 -2.21 7.27
CA MET A 32 -4.12 -1.80 6.91
C MET A 32 -4.16 -0.59 6.00
N GLU A 33 -3.61 0.52 6.48
CA GLU A 33 -3.28 1.68 5.65
C GLU A 33 -1.79 1.63 5.29
N PHE A 34 -1.44 1.84 4.02
CA PHE A 34 -0.05 1.80 3.59
C PHE A 34 0.26 2.72 2.42
N ILE A 35 1.54 3.08 2.30
CA ILE A 35 2.11 3.81 1.16
C ILE A 35 3.32 3.02 0.66
N LEU A 36 3.35 2.74 -0.62
CA LEU A 36 4.52 2.19 -1.32
C LEU A 36 5.20 3.29 -2.12
N ALA A 37 6.52 3.43 -1.99
CA ALA A 37 7.32 4.38 -2.74
C ALA A 37 8.58 3.70 -3.29
N THR A 38 9.00 4.04 -4.50
CA THR A 38 10.14 3.37 -5.16
C THR A 38 10.89 4.29 -6.12
N ARG A 39 12.21 4.11 -6.16
CA ARG A 39 13.09 4.66 -7.20
C ARG A 39 13.34 3.66 -8.33
N LYS A 40 12.86 2.42 -8.23
CA LYS A 40 13.05 1.41 -9.27
C LYS A 40 12.28 1.77 -10.54
N ASN A 41 12.87 1.38 -11.66
CA ASN A 41 12.25 1.48 -12.97
C ASN A 41 11.41 0.22 -13.30
N PHE A 42 10.81 0.20 -14.48
CA PHE A 42 9.98 -0.92 -14.93
C PHE A 42 10.76 -2.12 -15.46
N VAL A 43 12.09 -2.09 -15.50
CA VAL A 43 12.88 -3.23 -16.00
C VAL A 43 12.90 -4.31 -14.91
N ASN A 44 13.31 -3.93 -13.71
CA ASN A 44 13.48 -4.84 -12.57
C ASN A 44 12.81 -4.23 -11.32
N PRO A 45 11.47 -4.18 -11.26
CA PRO A 45 10.80 -3.50 -10.17
C PRO A 45 10.84 -4.38 -8.91
N ASP A 46 11.13 -3.76 -7.76
CA ASP A 46 11.10 -4.47 -6.49
C ASP A 46 9.68 -4.81 -6.08
N PRO A 47 9.41 -6.06 -5.67
CA PRO A 47 8.17 -6.39 -5.03
C PRO A 47 8.18 -6.01 -3.56
N ILE A 48 7.01 -5.70 -3.02
CA ILE A 48 6.78 -5.71 -1.57
C ILE A 48 6.00 -6.95 -1.14
N GLY A 49 5.86 -7.12 0.16
CA GLY A 49 4.93 -8.07 0.73
C GLY A 49 4.33 -7.59 2.04
N ILE A 50 3.05 -7.85 2.19
CA ILE A 50 2.29 -7.70 3.43
C ILE A 50 1.61 -9.05 3.64
N TYR A 51 2.14 -9.83 4.56
CA TYR A 51 1.64 -11.17 4.86
C TYR A 51 0.93 -11.18 6.20
N LEU A 52 -0.13 -11.98 6.30
CA LEU A 52 -0.77 -12.36 7.55
C LEU A 52 -0.91 -13.89 7.54
N ASP A 53 -0.32 -14.55 8.55
CA ASP A 53 -0.29 -16.02 8.66
C ASP A 53 0.19 -16.71 7.37
N GLY A 54 1.19 -16.13 6.72
CA GLY A 54 1.76 -16.62 5.46
C GLY A 54 0.97 -16.28 4.19
N VAL A 55 -0.21 -15.66 4.30
CA VAL A 55 -1.00 -15.22 3.13
C VAL A 55 -0.53 -13.84 2.68
N GLN A 56 -0.12 -13.70 1.41
CA GLN A 56 0.26 -12.43 0.79
C GLN A 56 -0.98 -11.59 0.42
N TYR A 57 -1.04 -10.35 0.88
CA TYR A 57 -2.14 -9.41 0.58
C TYR A 57 -1.73 -8.21 -0.27
N ALA A 58 -0.44 -7.88 -0.36
CA ALA A 58 0.04 -6.78 -1.21
C ALA A 58 0.12 -7.20 -2.69
N VAL A 59 -1.04 -7.40 -3.31
CA VAL A 59 -1.20 -7.75 -4.72
C VAL A 59 -1.95 -6.67 -5.49
N ASP A 60 -1.59 -6.44 -6.74
CA ASP A 60 -2.32 -5.52 -7.64
C ASP A 60 -3.62 -6.13 -8.17
N THR A 61 -4.39 -5.37 -8.96
CA THR A 61 -5.66 -5.83 -9.53
C THR A 61 -5.54 -7.04 -10.46
N SER A 62 -4.33 -7.37 -10.91
CA SER A 62 -4.05 -8.58 -11.68
C SER A 62 -3.60 -9.78 -10.82
N GLY A 63 -3.54 -9.60 -9.50
CA GLY A 63 -3.12 -10.63 -8.54
C GLY A 63 -1.61 -10.82 -8.45
N HIS A 64 -0.81 -9.97 -9.12
CA HIS A 64 0.64 -10.00 -8.99
C HIS A 64 1.07 -9.19 -7.77
N ARG A 65 2.22 -9.54 -7.18
CA ARG A 65 2.78 -8.75 -6.07
C ARG A 65 2.95 -7.30 -6.48
N MET A 66 2.63 -6.39 -5.57
CA MET A 66 2.77 -4.97 -5.84
C MET A 66 4.23 -4.60 -6.09
N THR A 67 4.45 -3.85 -7.17
CA THR A 67 5.77 -3.33 -7.57
C THR A 67 5.64 -1.90 -8.13
N ALA A 68 6.73 -1.31 -8.61
CA ALA A 68 6.70 -0.05 -9.36
C ALA A 68 5.74 -0.06 -10.58
N LYS A 69 5.40 -1.24 -11.13
CA LYS A 69 4.51 -1.40 -12.28
C LYS A 69 3.02 -1.38 -11.93
N SER A 70 2.67 -1.57 -10.66
CA SER A 70 1.29 -1.65 -10.24
C SER A 70 0.58 -0.31 -10.47
N GLU A 71 -0.69 -0.37 -10.85
CA GLU A 71 -1.53 0.79 -11.19
C GLU A 71 -1.56 1.86 -10.10
N TYR A 72 -1.41 1.45 -8.84
CA TYR A 72 -1.38 2.35 -7.69
C TYR A 72 -0.16 3.29 -7.68
N LEU A 73 0.91 2.98 -8.44
CA LEU A 73 2.12 3.80 -8.58
C LEU A 73 2.23 4.47 -9.97
N ALA A 74 1.27 4.19 -10.86
CA ALA A 74 1.20 4.75 -12.19
C ALA A 74 0.22 5.93 -12.26
N SER A 75 0.49 6.88 -13.14
CA SER A 75 -0.47 7.93 -13.47
C SER A 75 -1.76 7.31 -14.04
N PRO A 76 -2.96 7.78 -13.66
CA PRO A 76 -3.25 8.99 -12.89
C PRO A 76 -3.35 8.81 -11.36
N ILE A 77 -3.18 7.59 -10.85
CA ILE A 77 -3.41 7.25 -9.43
C ILE A 77 -2.20 7.59 -8.57
N GLY A 78 -1.03 7.12 -8.98
CA GLY A 78 0.22 7.30 -8.26
C GLY A 78 0.86 8.66 -8.49
N ILE A 79 1.60 9.13 -7.50
CA ILE A 79 2.49 10.29 -7.59
C ILE A 79 3.69 9.87 -8.43
N THR A 80 3.75 10.36 -9.68
CA THR A 80 4.81 10.02 -10.65
C THR A 80 5.65 11.25 -10.95
N GLU A 81 6.86 11.33 -10.39
CA GLU A 81 7.76 12.47 -10.52
C GLU A 81 9.19 12.06 -10.95
N PRO A 82 9.34 11.24 -12.02
CA PRO A 82 10.65 10.82 -12.48
C PRO A 82 11.47 12.03 -12.95
N ASN A 83 12.76 12.02 -12.66
CA ASN A 83 13.71 13.09 -13.01
C ASN A 83 13.41 14.47 -12.37
N ASN A 84 12.48 14.58 -11.42
CA ASN A 84 12.27 15.81 -10.66
C ASN A 84 13.26 15.86 -9.47
N PRO A 85 14.17 16.85 -9.37
CA PRO A 85 15.08 16.98 -8.23
C PRO A 85 14.37 17.38 -6.92
N SER A 86 13.15 17.93 -7.01
CA SER A 86 12.32 18.38 -5.88
C SER A 86 11.10 17.47 -5.67
N ARG A 87 11.27 16.16 -5.86
CA ARG A 87 10.21 15.14 -5.66
C ARG A 87 9.53 15.29 -4.30
N SER A 88 8.20 15.28 -4.32
CA SER A 88 7.34 15.40 -3.14
C SER A 88 7.58 14.29 -2.12
N THR A 89 7.91 13.07 -2.59
CA THR A 89 8.13 11.89 -1.73
C THR A 89 9.59 11.45 -1.68
N GLN A 90 10.51 12.13 -2.37
CA GLN A 90 11.91 11.70 -2.59
C GLN A 90 12.10 10.42 -3.45
N TYR A 91 11.00 9.77 -3.85
CA TYR A 91 10.95 8.60 -4.74
C TYR A 91 10.39 8.98 -6.12
N ASP A 92 10.79 8.27 -7.17
CA ASP A 92 10.32 8.53 -8.54
C ASP A 92 8.83 8.22 -8.70
N ARG A 93 8.34 7.25 -7.93
CA ARG A 93 6.94 6.82 -7.90
C ARG A 93 6.51 6.52 -6.48
N SER A 94 5.31 6.95 -6.12
CA SER A 94 4.68 6.62 -4.85
C SER A 94 3.19 6.41 -5.02
N SER A 95 2.61 5.49 -4.26
CA SER A 95 1.17 5.35 -4.17
C SER A 95 0.57 6.52 -3.37
N PRO A 96 -0.72 6.86 -3.58
CA PRO A 96 -1.48 7.54 -2.53
C PRO A 96 -1.57 6.62 -1.29
N PRO A 97 -2.08 7.10 -0.15
CA PRO A 97 -2.50 6.22 0.93
C PRO A 97 -3.47 5.16 0.39
N LEU A 98 -3.12 3.90 0.58
CA LEU A 98 -3.94 2.75 0.23
C LEU A 98 -4.50 2.14 1.52
N ILE A 99 -5.68 1.54 1.43
CA ILE A 99 -6.31 0.83 2.54
C ILE A 99 -6.82 -0.54 2.08
N MET A 100 -6.65 -1.56 2.91
CA MET A 100 -7.21 -2.89 2.73
C MET A 100 -7.53 -3.54 4.08
N GLY A 101 -8.42 -4.50 4.09
CA GLY A 101 -8.74 -5.37 5.21
C GLY A 101 -8.05 -6.72 5.09
N LEU A 102 -7.52 -7.22 6.19
CA LEU A 102 -6.91 -8.54 6.33
C LEU A 102 -7.78 -9.39 7.27
N PRO A 103 -8.63 -10.29 6.75
CA PRO A 103 -9.48 -11.10 7.60
C PRO A 103 -8.66 -12.03 8.50
N ALA A 104 -9.02 -12.06 9.78
CA ALA A 104 -8.37 -12.85 10.81
C ALA A 104 -9.38 -13.17 11.91
N ALA A 105 -9.34 -14.38 12.46
CA ALA A 105 -10.15 -14.68 13.64
C ALA A 105 -9.60 -13.92 14.86
N PRO A 106 -10.36 -13.74 15.94
CA PRO A 106 -9.79 -13.30 17.21
C PRO A 106 -8.69 -14.26 17.69
N GLY A 107 -7.56 -13.72 18.14
CA GLY A 107 -6.41 -14.52 18.57
C GLY A 107 -5.07 -13.93 18.16
N ALA A 108 -4.00 -14.71 18.38
CA ALA A 108 -2.63 -14.33 18.04
C ALA A 108 -2.33 -14.63 16.56
N HIS A 109 -1.66 -13.68 15.90
CA HIS A 109 -1.30 -13.76 14.49
C HIS A 109 0.10 -13.18 14.24
N THR A 110 0.72 -13.65 13.16
CA THR A 110 2.01 -13.13 12.69
C THR A 110 1.80 -12.33 11.41
N MET A 111 2.21 -11.06 11.44
CA MET A 111 2.32 -10.21 10.27
C MET A 111 3.77 -10.09 9.79
N ILE A 112 3.97 -10.17 8.47
CA ILE A 112 5.28 -9.93 7.85
C ILE A 112 5.18 -8.79 6.86
N PHE A 113 6.06 -7.80 7.01
CA PHE A 113 6.30 -6.76 6.01
C PHE A 113 7.65 -7.03 5.34
N ALA A 114 7.64 -7.15 4.02
CA ALA A 114 8.82 -7.41 3.22
C ALA A 114 9.01 -6.30 2.17
N ILE A 115 10.18 -5.67 2.18
CA ILE A 115 10.61 -4.71 1.17
C ILE A 115 11.80 -5.36 0.48
N CYS A 116 11.59 -5.77 -0.77
CA CYS A 116 12.57 -6.56 -1.50
C CYS A 116 13.48 -5.65 -2.31
N ASP A 117 14.69 -6.12 -2.61
CA ASP A 117 15.59 -5.48 -3.57
C ASP A 117 16.02 -6.55 -4.57
N ALA A 118 15.18 -6.73 -5.58
CA ALA A 118 15.33 -7.83 -6.51
C ALA A 118 16.42 -7.50 -7.54
N ASN A 119 17.23 -8.52 -7.84
CA ASN A 119 18.17 -8.62 -8.96
C ASN A 119 19.53 -7.89 -8.83
N ASN A 120 19.57 -6.63 -8.40
CA ASN A 120 20.79 -5.83 -8.58
C ASN A 120 21.26 -4.97 -7.40
N GLY A 121 20.53 -4.91 -6.28
CA GLY A 121 21.01 -4.17 -5.11
C GLY A 121 20.93 -2.64 -5.26
N LEU A 122 20.30 -2.12 -6.32
CA LEU A 122 20.36 -0.70 -6.71
C LEU A 122 18.98 -0.07 -6.74
N LEU A 123 18.88 1.15 -6.19
CA LEU A 123 17.65 1.94 -6.07
C LEU A 123 16.70 1.38 -5.02
N ASP A 124 16.16 2.27 -4.18
CA ASP A 124 15.46 1.83 -2.99
C ASP A 124 13.94 1.85 -3.17
N THR A 125 13.30 0.96 -2.42
CA THR A 125 11.86 0.90 -2.23
C THR A 125 11.56 1.10 -0.73
N GLY A 126 10.47 1.78 -0.42
CA GLY A 126 10.03 2.08 0.93
C GLY A 126 8.57 1.72 1.13
N LEU A 127 8.24 1.22 2.32
CA LEU A 127 6.89 0.89 2.73
C LEU A 127 6.60 1.58 4.06
N MET A 128 5.54 2.41 4.09
CA MET A 128 4.99 2.96 5.33
C MET A 128 3.67 2.27 5.62
N VAL A 129 3.46 1.83 6.86
CA VAL A 129 2.25 1.09 7.26
C VAL A 129 1.65 1.65 8.54
N LYS A 130 0.33 1.51 8.64
CA LYS A 130 -0.47 1.72 9.84
C LYS A 130 -1.51 0.61 9.91
N ALA A 131 -1.64 -0.02 11.07
CA ALA A 131 -2.56 -1.13 11.30
C ALA A 131 -3.58 -0.77 12.40
N GLY A 132 -4.78 -1.34 12.33
CA GLY A 132 -5.80 -1.31 13.37
C GLY A 132 -6.78 -2.47 13.21
N GLY A 133 -7.71 -2.68 14.15
CA GLY A 133 -8.76 -3.69 14.01
C GLY A 133 -9.83 -3.29 12.98
N CYS A 134 -10.45 -4.27 12.31
CA CYS A 134 -11.66 -4.07 11.50
C CYS A 134 -12.77 -5.06 11.85
N VAL A 135 -14.01 -4.62 11.64
CA VAL A 135 -15.23 -5.43 11.73
C VAL A 135 -15.82 -5.76 10.35
N ASP A 136 -15.48 -4.97 9.32
CA ASP A 136 -15.88 -5.16 7.93
C ASP A 136 -14.61 -5.16 7.06
N CYS A 137 -13.81 -6.21 7.20
CA CYS A 137 -12.50 -6.31 6.55
C CYS A 137 -12.62 -6.62 5.05
N ASP A 138 -12.64 -5.57 4.22
CA ASP A 138 -12.64 -5.70 2.77
C ASP A 138 -11.22 -5.93 2.22
N LYS A 139 -10.99 -7.10 1.63
CA LYS A 139 -9.69 -7.49 1.05
C LYS A 139 -9.23 -6.60 -0.11
N GLY A 140 -10.14 -5.89 -0.77
CA GLY A 140 -9.82 -5.04 -1.90
C GLY A 140 -8.97 -3.83 -1.50
N ILE A 141 -7.83 -3.66 -2.16
CA ILE A 141 -7.02 -2.44 -2.01
C ILE A 141 -7.79 -1.26 -2.60
N LYS A 142 -8.07 -0.28 -1.76
CA LYS A 142 -8.76 0.97 -2.09
C LYS A 142 -7.83 2.14 -1.88
N ILE A 143 -8.05 3.21 -2.63
CA ILE A 143 -7.35 4.48 -2.39
C ILE A 143 -8.03 5.18 -1.22
N ASN A 144 -7.27 5.47 -0.17
CA ASN A 144 -7.73 6.16 1.02
C ASN A 144 -7.57 7.68 0.84
N TYR A 145 -8.44 8.27 0.02
CA TYR A 145 -8.48 9.72 -0.12
C TYR A 145 -9.19 10.37 1.07
N ALA A 146 -8.63 11.46 1.60
CA ALA A 146 -9.37 12.32 2.51
C ALA A 146 -10.52 12.98 1.73
N THR A 147 -11.71 13.12 2.32
CA THR A 147 -12.84 13.80 1.69
C THR A 147 -13.24 15.04 2.48
N THR A 148 -13.57 16.13 1.80
CA THR A 148 -14.24 17.29 2.39
C THR A 148 -15.70 17.28 1.99
N THR A 149 -16.60 17.29 2.97
CA THR A 149 -18.04 17.47 2.74
C THR A 149 -18.40 18.94 2.92
N THR A 150 -18.90 19.57 1.87
CA THR A 150 -19.47 20.92 1.92
C THR A 150 -20.97 20.82 1.80
N THR A 151 -21.70 21.32 2.80
CA THR A 151 -23.17 21.36 2.77
C THR A 151 -23.63 22.73 2.26
N VAL A 152 -24.32 22.76 1.12
CA VAL A 152 -24.97 23.98 0.60
C VAL A 152 -26.46 23.70 0.48
N GLY A 153 -27.25 24.18 1.44
CA GLY A 153 -28.67 23.82 1.54
C GLY A 153 -28.88 22.38 2.06
N PRO A 154 -29.91 21.64 1.61
CA PRO A 154 -30.19 20.28 2.09
C PRO A 154 -29.27 19.20 1.48
N THR A 155 -28.43 19.53 0.50
CA THR A 155 -27.65 18.54 -0.25
C THR A 155 -26.16 18.63 0.11
N PRO A 156 -25.54 17.56 0.62
CA PRO A 156 -24.11 17.51 0.84
C PRO A 156 -23.35 17.28 -0.48
N PHE A 157 -22.23 17.98 -0.65
CA PHE A 157 -21.27 17.75 -1.73
C PHE A 157 -19.99 17.19 -1.14
N VAL A 158 -19.57 16.00 -1.58
CA VAL A 158 -18.32 15.38 -1.12
C VAL A 158 -17.25 15.60 -2.18
N ARG A 159 -16.16 16.27 -1.80
CA ARG A 159 -14.98 16.46 -2.64
C ARG A 159 -13.83 15.62 -2.09
N THR A 160 -13.25 14.82 -2.95
CA THR A 160 -12.03 14.07 -2.66
C THR A 160 -10.82 15.01 -2.63
N ILE A 161 -10.14 15.08 -1.49
CA ILE A 161 -8.81 15.66 -1.35
C ILE A 161 -7.82 14.60 -1.82
N GLN A 162 -7.14 14.92 -2.90
CA GLN A 162 -6.14 14.04 -3.47
C GLN A 162 -4.75 14.27 -2.89
N ALA A 163 -3.92 13.24 -2.98
CA ALA A 163 -2.49 13.36 -2.73
C ALA A 163 -1.85 14.31 -3.76
N SER A 164 -0.85 15.09 -3.32
CA SER A 164 -0.10 16.00 -4.20
C SER A 164 0.42 15.27 -5.45
N GLY A 165 0.28 15.88 -6.62
CA GLY A 165 0.75 15.30 -7.89
C GLY A 165 -0.20 14.32 -8.59
N THR A 166 -1.47 14.24 -8.17
CA THR A 166 -2.52 13.42 -8.82
C THR A 166 -3.69 14.28 -9.37
N ILE A 167 -4.52 13.74 -10.27
CA ILE A 167 -5.59 14.48 -10.99
C ILE A 167 -6.97 14.31 -10.33
N SER A 168 -7.64 15.40 -9.94
CA SER A 168 -8.87 15.37 -9.13
C SER A 168 -10.14 15.06 -9.92
N GLY A 169 -11.09 14.35 -9.29
CA GLY A 169 -12.44 14.08 -9.80
C GLY A 169 -13.52 14.27 -8.73
N THR A 170 -14.76 14.54 -9.17
CA THR A 170 -15.93 14.76 -8.31
C THR A 170 -16.79 13.50 -8.24
N GLY A 171 -17.09 13.00 -7.05
CA GLY A 171 -18.08 11.93 -6.85
C GLY A 171 -19.40 12.51 -6.34
N ARG A 172 -20.52 12.15 -6.97
CA ARG A 172 -21.86 12.29 -6.37
C ARG A 172 -22.14 11.01 -5.59
N TYR A 173 -22.52 11.13 -4.33
CA TYR A 173 -23.11 10.05 -3.57
C TYR A 173 -24.62 10.27 -3.64
N ASP A 174 -25.32 9.39 -4.34
CA ASP A 174 -26.78 9.30 -4.34
C ASP A 174 -27.24 8.45 -3.14
#